data_AF-A0A2I0AR67-F1
#
_entry.id   AF-A0A2I0AR67-F1
#
_cell.length_a   1.000
_cell.length_b   1.000
_cell.length_c   1.000
_cell.angle_alpha   90.00
_cell.angle_beta   90.00
_cell.angle_gamma   90.00
#
_symmetry.space_group_name_H-M   'P 1'
#
loop_
_entity.id
_entity.type
_entity.pdbx_description
1 polymer ?
#
loop_
_entity_poly.entity_id
_entity_poly.type
_entity_poly.pdbx_seq_one_letter_code
_entity_poly.pdbx_strand_id
1 'polypeptide(L)'
;MEQLRIENPLYSRDEVWIQNKHIKEFIKWFENHIFTLLQGPDGVILVKSLKYLSFSPNRCVLKYDGYYISGYRFSTKSHDNK
;
A
#
# COMPACT_ATOMS: atom_id res chain seq x y z
N MET A 1 -5.97 -7.61 -15.14
CA MET A 1 -5.89 -9.05 -14.82
C MET A 1 -5.96 -9.91 -16.08
N GLU A 2 -6.86 -9.62 -17.03
CA GLU A 2 -6.97 -10.42 -18.28
C GLU A 2 -5.69 -10.44 -19.14
N GLN A 3 -5.00 -9.30 -19.24
CA GLN A 3 -3.70 -9.23 -19.91
C GLN A 3 -2.66 -10.20 -19.29
N LEU A 4 -2.63 -10.31 -17.95
CA LEU A 4 -1.73 -11.25 -17.27
C LEU A 4 -2.05 -12.71 -17.62
N ARG A 5 -3.32 -13.04 -17.87
CA ARG A 5 -3.72 -14.40 -18.31
C ARG A 5 -3.25 -14.70 -19.73
N ILE A 6 -3.34 -13.70 -20.62
CA ILE A 6 -2.89 -13.81 -22.01
C ILE A 6 -1.36 -13.97 -22.06
N GLU A 7 -0.63 -13.17 -21.28
CA GLU A 7 0.84 -13.20 -21.21
C GLU A 7 1.38 -14.45 -20.50
N ASN A 8 0.59 -15.07 -19.63
CA ASN A 8 0.99 -16.22 -18.82
C ASN A 8 -0.01 -17.37 -19.00
N PRO A 9 -0.08 -18.00 -20.19
CA PRO A 9 -1.09 -19.00 -20.52
C PRO A 9 -1.05 -20.22 -19.59
N LEU A 10 0.13 -20.57 -19.07
CA LEU A 10 0.33 -21.66 -18.09
C LEU A 10 -0.41 -21.44 -16.76
N TYR A 11 -0.60 -20.18 -16.36
CA TYR A 11 -1.26 -19.80 -15.11
C TYR A 11 -2.61 -19.12 -15.36
N SER A 12 -3.10 -19.14 -16.61
CA SER A 12 -4.31 -18.42 -17.03
C SER A 12 -5.58 -18.78 -16.26
N ARG A 13 -5.64 -19.99 -15.70
CA ARG A 13 -6.77 -20.49 -14.87
C ARG A 13 -6.45 -20.51 -13.37
N ASP A 14 -5.22 -20.17 -12.97
CA ASP A 14 -4.80 -20.12 -11.58
C ASP A 14 -5.08 -18.72 -11.02
N GLU A 15 -6.27 -18.57 -10.44
CA GLU A 15 -6.75 -17.31 -9.86
C GLU A 15 -5.81 -16.78 -8.77
N VAL A 16 -5.25 -17.67 -7.95
CA VAL A 16 -4.37 -17.29 -6.84
C VAL A 16 -3.06 -16.75 -7.39
N TRP A 17 -2.49 -17.43 -8.39
CA TRP A 17 -1.28 -16.96 -9.05
C TRP A 17 -1.49 -15.60 -9.74
N ILE A 18 -2.58 -15.46 -10.51
CA ILE A 18 -2.91 -14.22 -11.22
C ILE A 18 -3.09 -13.06 -10.24
N GLN A 19 -3.83 -13.27 -9.15
CA GLN A 19 -4.05 -12.25 -8.14
C GLN A 19 -2.76 -11.84 -7.43
N ASN A 20 -1.92 -12.81 -7.03
CA ASN A 20 -0.64 -12.53 -6.38
C ASN A 20 0.33 -11.78 -7.30
N LYS A 21 0.40 -12.20 -8.57
CA LYS A 21 1.22 -11.55 -9.60
C LYS A 21 0.77 -10.10 -9.82
N HIS A 22 -0.54 -9.89 -10.00
CA HIS A 22 -1.12 -8.56 -10.16
C HIS A 22 -0.84 -7.66 -8.95
N ILE A 23 -1.10 -8.13 -7.72
CA ILE A 23 -0.87 -7.34 -6.50
C ILE A 23 0.60 -6.92 -6.40
N LYS A 24 1.53 -7.85 -6.65
CA LYS A 24 2.96 -7.57 -6.59
C LYS A 24 3.39 -6.49 -7.59
N GLU A 25 2.90 -6.57 -8.83
CA GLU A 25 3.24 -5.61 -9.87
C GLU A 25 2.56 -4.27 -9.67
N PHE A 26 1.27 -4.29 -9.28
CA PHE A 26 0.49 -3.11 -8.98
C PHE A 26 1.11 -2.28 -7.86
N ILE A 27 1.54 -2.90 -6.75
CA ILE A 27 2.17 -2.18 -5.64
C ILE A 27 3.41 -1.43 -6.12
N LYS A 28 4.29 -2.10 -6.86
CA LYS A 28 5.52 -1.50 -7.38
C LYS A 28 5.24 -0.38 -8.39
N TRP A 29 4.28 -0.61 -9.29
CA TRP A 29 3.84 0.39 -10.25
C TRP A 29 3.27 1.62 -9.55
N PHE A 30 2.41 1.43 -8.55
CA PHE A 30 1.72 2.50 -7.83
C PHE A 30 2.71 3.37 -7.05
N GLU A 31 3.67 2.74 -6.35
CA GLU A 31 4.75 3.45 -5.66
C GLU A 31 5.54 4.35 -6.61
N ASN A 32 6.00 3.78 -7.74
CA ASN A 32 6.76 4.53 -8.75
C ASN A 32 5.94 5.65 -9.38
N HIS A 33 4.68 5.37 -9.71
CA HIS A 33 3.78 6.34 -10.35
C HIS A 33 3.57 7.58 -9.45
N ILE A 34 3.31 7.35 -8.16
CA ILE A 34 3.16 8.43 -7.18
C ILE A 34 4.47 9.18 -6.96
N PHE A 35 5.60 8.47 -6.90
CA PHE A 35 6.92 9.10 -6.79
C PHE A 35 7.21 10.04 -7.97
N THR A 36 6.94 9.60 -9.21
CA THR A 36 7.11 10.43 -10.41
C THR A 36 6.18 11.65 -10.39
N LEU A 37 4.90 11.46 -10.01
CA LEU A 37 3.95 12.58 -9.89
C LEU A 37 4.40 13.62 -8.85
N LEU A 38 4.97 13.18 -7.72
CA LEU A 38 5.50 14.06 -6.68
C LEU A 38 6.71 14.88 -7.15
N GLN A 39 7.47 14.40 -8.14
CA GLN A 39 8.59 15.15 -8.72
C GLN A 39 8.15 16.11 -9.84
N GLY A 40 6.94 15.95 -10.35
CA GLY A 40 6.37 16.82 -11.38
C GLY A 40 5.81 18.14 -10.82
N PRO A 41 5.46 19.09 -11.70
CA PRO A 41 4.82 20.35 -11.31
C PRO A 41 3.49 20.15 -10.58
N ASP A 42 2.82 19.02 -10.80
CA ASP A 42 1.55 18.64 -10.16
C ASP A 42 1.73 18.03 -8.76
N GLY A 43 2.97 17.85 -8.28
CA GLY A 43 3.26 17.27 -6.97
C GLY A 43 2.63 18.03 -5.80
N VAL A 44 2.30 19.32 -6.00
CA VAL A 44 1.61 20.19 -5.02
C VAL A 44 0.12 19.84 -4.87
N ILE A 45 -0.51 19.29 -5.92
CA ILE A 45 -1.96 18.97 -5.97
C ILE A 45 -2.23 17.53 -5.52
N LEU A 46 -1.19 16.70 -5.37
CA LEU A 46 -1.36 15.31 -5.00
C LEU A 46 -1.94 15.16 -3.58
N VAL A 47 -3.07 14.47 -3.48
CA VAL A 47 -3.76 14.25 -2.20
C VAL A 47 -2.82 13.49 -1.24
N LYS A 48 -2.57 14.04 -0.04
CA LYS A 48 -1.70 13.43 0.99
C LYS A 48 -2.00 11.95 1.23
N SER A 49 -3.26 11.54 1.14
CA SER A 49 -3.68 10.15 1.29
C SER A 49 -3.07 9.22 0.23
N LEU A 50 -2.98 9.63 -1.04
CA LEU A 50 -2.37 8.83 -2.10
C LEU A 50 -0.86 8.62 -1.87
N LYS A 51 -0.18 9.66 -1.39
CA LYS A 51 1.23 9.58 -0.97
C LYS A 51 1.41 8.59 0.18
N TYR A 52 0.54 8.63 1.19
CA TYR A 52 0.64 7.67 2.30
C TYR A 52 0.29 6.24 1.88
N LEU A 53 -0.69 6.06 0.99
CA LEU A 53 -1.05 4.75 0.45
C LEU A 53 0.07 4.15 -0.41
N SER A 54 0.82 4.96 -1.14
CA SER A 54 1.88 4.49 -2.04
C SER A 54 3.10 3.94 -1.30
N PHE A 55 3.31 4.32 -0.03
CA PHE A 55 4.40 3.79 0.78
C PHE A 55 4.19 2.35 1.25
N SER A 56 3.06 1.72 0.87
CA SER A 56 2.66 0.39 1.33
C SER A 56 2.59 0.36 2.88
N PRO A 57 2.32 -0.78 3.52
CA PRO A 57 2.64 -0.94 4.93
C PRO A 57 4.16 -0.83 5.10
N ASN A 58 4.63 0.39 5.28
CA ASN A 58 6.04 0.67 5.48
C ASN A 58 6.48 0.03 6.80
N ARG A 59 7.60 -0.72 6.80
CA ARG A 59 8.22 -1.23 8.03
C ARG A 59 8.60 -0.12 9.02
N CYS A 60 8.65 1.13 8.55
CA CYS A 60 8.87 2.35 9.31
C CYS A 60 7.59 2.96 9.89
N VAL A 61 6.42 2.32 9.77
CA VAL A 61 5.35 2.61 10.72
C VAL A 61 5.87 2.11 12.06
N LEU A 62 6.47 3.03 12.82
CA LEU A 62 6.58 2.92 14.26
C LEU A 62 5.19 2.49 14.71
N LYS A 63 5.08 1.28 15.27
CA LYS A 63 3.87 0.83 15.94
C LYS A 63 3.33 2.03 16.71
N TYR A 64 2.14 2.49 16.37
CA TYR A 64 1.53 3.54 17.16
C TYR A 64 1.25 2.93 18.53
N ASP A 65 1.96 3.41 19.55
CA ASP A 65 1.82 2.91 20.93
C ASP A 65 0.40 3.12 21.48
N GLY A 66 -0.36 4.04 20.87
CA GLY A 66 -1.79 4.17 21.03
C GLY A 66 -2.43 5.11 19.99
N TYR A 67 -3.75 5.14 19.96
CA TYR A 67 -4.55 5.99 19.09
C TYR A 67 -5.76 6.56 19.85
N TYR A 68 -6.27 7.70 19.37
CA TYR A 68 -7.47 8.32 19.93
C TYR A 68 -8.71 7.95 19.12
N ILE A 69 -9.75 7.43 19.77
CA ILE A 69 -11.09 7.25 19.18
C ILE A 69 -12.06 8.05 20.05
N SER A 70 -12.75 9.02 19.44
CA SER A 70 -13.77 9.84 20.11
C SER A 70 -13.29 10.51 21.41
N GLY A 71 -12.04 10.97 21.44
CA GLY A 71 -11.44 11.61 22.62
C GLY A 71 -10.84 10.64 23.65
N TYR A 72 -11.02 9.33 23.48
CA TYR A 72 -10.45 8.31 24.37
C TYR A 72 -9.15 7.75 23.80
N ARG A 73 -8.13 7.63 24.65
CA ARG A 73 -6.82 7.05 24.30
C ARG A 73 -6.86 5.54 24.45
N PHE A 74 -6.56 4.82 23.38
CA PHE A 74 -6.41 3.37 23.36
C PHE A 74 -4.95 3.03 23.13
N SER A 75 -4.36 2.27 24.05
CA SER A 75 -2.97 1.82 23.94
C SER A 75 -2.91 0.44 23.29
N THR A 76 -1.78 0.12 22.65
CA THR A 76 -1.51 -1.25 22.21
C THR A 76 -1.13 -2.11 23.40
N LYS A 77 -1.45 -3.42 23.37
CA LYS A 77 -1.13 -4.37 24.46
C LYS A 77 0.34 -4.39 24.89
N SER A 78 1.26 -4.01 23.99
CA SER A 78 2.69 -3.86 24.32
C SER A 78 2.99 -2.73 25.31
N HIS A 79 2.08 -1.78 25.49
CA HIS A 79 2.22 -0.63 26.37
C HIS A 79 1.53 -0.82 27.74
N ASP A 80 0.66 -1.84 27.89
CA ASP A 80 0.02 -2.17 29.16
C ASP A 80 0.93 -2.98 30.10
N ASN A 81 1.98 -3.61 29.56
CA ASN A 81 2.94 -4.43 30.29
C ASN A 81 4.24 -3.68 30.67
N LYS A 82 4.22 -2.35 30.69
CA LYS A 82 5.36 -1.48 31.02
C LYS A 82 5.06 -0.72 32.30
#